data_AF-A0A1H1XYY7-F1
#
_entry.id   AF-A0A1H1XYY7-F1
#
_cell.length_a   1.000
_cell.length_b   1.000
_cell.length_c   1.000
_cell.angle_alpha   90.00
_cell.angle_beta   90.00
_cell.angle_gamma   90.00
#
_symmetry.space_group_name_H-M   'P 1'
#
loop_
_entity.id
_entity.type
_entity.pdbx_description
1 polymer ?
#
loop_
_entity_poly.entity_id
_entity_poly.type
_entity_poly.pdbx_seq_one_letter_code
_entity_poly.pdbx_strand_id
1 'polypeptide(L)'
;MSVRSAVARLVVAAALATGLTVPATQLAAAQDVADPAGELAERYAPVLRIRAQEEPCGPGQPYLPVDIDTVLDNRDVALRGPWSTDDLAGIAPSATDIGDGLGRYHLDFPGDALDPGCEFEQWSRELTDDGDPVAYARVVGDPDRPGQVALQYWFFYVFNDWNNNHEGDWEMIQLVFDAPDAAAALRTEPTMIGYSQHSGGEGTTRGSDVHEVLDGTHPVVYPAEGSHANFFGAALYLGRSADTGVGCDDTREPHTDLRPEIALMPTERPAYLEAFPWLGFDGRWGERHEAFYNGPAGPNMKRQWTEPIQWAEETWRDGSVTVPLSSAVGPNVTNTFCGAVETGSNLLRAIVRNPGPALAVLGVLVAIVLGAASRTRWTGAGRCPSCAAAPGVSC
;
A
#
# COMPACT_ATOMS: atom_id res chain seq x y z
N MET A 1 44.26 -36.88 44.46
CA MET A 1 44.05 -37.66 43.22
C MET A 1 43.11 -38.80 43.56
N SER A 2 41.96 -38.85 42.88
CA SER A 2 40.74 -39.54 43.32
C SER A 2 40.74 -41.04 43.04
N VAL A 3 39.90 -41.74 43.80
CA VAL A 3 39.74 -43.18 44.05
C VAL A 3 38.34 -43.63 43.57
N ARG A 4 38.19 -44.93 43.22
CA ARG A 4 36.97 -45.76 42.96
C ARG A 4 36.43 -45.79 41.51
N SER A 5 36.53 -46.90 40.78
CA SER A 5 35.70 -48.14 40.74
C SER A 5 34.65 -48.09 39.61
N ALA A 6 34.23 -49.11 38.87
CA ALA A 6 34.67 -50.48 38.58
C ALA A 6 33.76 -51.02 37.43
N VAL A 7 34.36 -51.68 36.43
CA VAL A 7 33.99 -52.95 35.75
C VAL A 7 32.57 -53.19 35.16
N ALA A 8 32.49 -53.49 33.85
CA ALA A 8 32.02 -54.76 33.22
C ALA A 8 31.88 -54.61 31.67
N ARG A 9 32.77 -55.19 30.84
CA ARG A 9 32.67 -56.48 30.08
C ARG A 9 31.55 -56.55 29.03
N LEU A 10 31.62 -57.18 27.86
CA LEU A 10 32.61 -57.73 26.89
C LEU A 10 31.73 -58.41 25.80
N VAL A 11 32.32 -58.88 24.67
CA VAL A 11 31.81 -59.82 23.62
C VAL A 11 31.43 -59.10 22.31
N VAL A 12 32.27 -59.00 21.27
CA VAL A 12 32.98 -59.99 20.40
C VAL A 12 32.07 -60.71 19.38
N ALA A 13 32.22 -60.26 18.13
CA ALA A 13 32.29 -60.99 16.85
C ALA A 13 31.07 -61.71 16.24
N ALA A 14 30.71 -61.20 15.05
CA ALA A 14 30.64 -61.90 13.75
C ALA A 14 29.71 -63.12 13.59
N ALA A 15 28.73 -63.01 12.67
CA ALA A 15 28.86 -63.49 11.29
C ALA A 15 27.51 -63.80 10.63
N LEU A 16 27.47 -63.60 9.30
CA LEU A 16 26.68 -64.35 8.29
C LEU A 16 25.20 -63.99 8.07
N ALA A 17 25.01 -63.01 7.16
CA ALA A 17 24.40 -63.24 5.85
C ALA A 17 23.25 -64.26 5.73
N THR A 18 22.03 -63.80 6.02
CA THR A 18 20.83 -64.19 5.28
C THR A 18 20.01 -62.92 5.03
N GLY A 19 20.30 -62.25 3.91
CA GLY A 19 19.51 -61.12 3.43
C GLY A 19 18.15 -61.60 2.93
N LEU A 20 17.17 -61.62 3.83
CA LEU A 20 15.77 -61.56 3.44
C LEU A 20 15.53 -60.17 2.84
N THR A 21 15.52 -60.10 1.52
CA THR A 21 15.00 -58.93 0.79
C THR A 21 13.50 -58.87 1.02
N VAL A 22 13.09 -58.09 2.01
CA VAL A 22 11.71 -57.56 2.07
C VAL A 22 11.54 -56.71 0.81
N PRO A 23 10.57 -56.98 -0.07
CA PRO A 23 10.29 -56.04 -1.14
C PRO A 23 9.76 -54.77 -0.46
N ALA A 24 10.58 -53.72 -0.46
CA ALA A 24 10.16 -52.36 -0.14
C ALA A 24 9.31 -51.82 -1.31
N THR A 25 8.22 -52.52 -1.62
CA THR A 25 7.11 -51.96 -2.40
C THR A 25 6.17 -51.32 -1.38
N GLN A 26 6.35 -50.01 -1.20
CA GLN A 26 5.52 -49.04 -0.46
C GLN A 26 6.40 -48.13 0.43
N LEU A 27 7.42 -47.48 -0.15
CA LEU A 27 7.47 -46.04 0.12
C LEU A 27 6.46 -45.44 -0.85
N ALA A 28 5.38 -44.97 -0.25
CA ALA A 28 4.36 -44.20 -0.89
C ALA A 28 5.02 -43.21 -1.86
N ALA A 29 4.53 -43.21 -3.09
CA ALA A 29 4.41 -41.96 -3.81
C ALA A 29 3.74 -40.99 -2.82
N ALA A 30 4.54 -40.11 -2.22
CA ALA A 30 4.03 -38.79 -1.87
C ALA A 30 3.58 -38.25 -3.22
N GLN A 31 2.31 -38.46 -3.53
CA GLN A 31 1.67 -37.70 -4.57
C GLN A 31 1.90 -36.27 -4.14
N ASP A 32 2.50 -35.45 -5.00
CA ASP A 32 2.32 -34.00 -4.99
C ASP A 32 0.82 -33.78 -4.82
N VAL A 33 0.36 -33.59 -3.58
CA VAL A 33 -0.97 -33.09 -3.34
C VAL A 33 -0.83 -31.63 -3.71
N ALA A 34 -1.13 -31.31 -4.96
CA ALA A 34 -1.18 -29.94 -5.43
C ALA A 34 -1.94 -29.12 -4.38
N ASP A 35 -1.30 -28.11 -3.82
CA ASP A 35 -1.95 -27.17 -2.92
C ASP A 35 -2.94 -26.37 -3.77
N PRO A 36 -4.26 -26.54 -3.57
CA PRO A 36 -5.24 -25.86 -4.41
C PRO A 36 -5.17 -24.34 -4.28
N ALA A 37 -4.69 -23.81 -3.15
CA ALA A 37 -4.50 -22.38 -2.97
C ALA A 37 -3.35 -21.85 -3.84
N GLY A 38 -2.21 -22.57 -3.85
CA GLY A 38 -1.09 -22.26 -4.74
C GLY A 38 -1.46 -22.37 -6.21
N GLU A 39 -2.15 -23.43 -6.63
CA GLU A 39 -2.60 -23.57 -8.03
C GLU A 39 -3.55 -22.43 -8.43
N LEU A 40 -4.44 -22.00 -7.53
CA LEU A 40 -5.36 -20.90 -7.80
C LEU A 40 -4.61 -19.56 -7.90
N ALA A 41 -3.65 -19.33 -7.01
CA ALA A 41 -2.82 -18.13 -6.99
C ALA A 41 -1.92 -18.02 -8.25
N GLU A 42 -1.36 -19.13 -8.73
CA GLU A 42 -0.58 -19.13 -9.97
C GLU A 42 -1.46 -18.92 -11.20
N ARG A 43 -2.63 -19.57 -11.24
CA ARG A 43 -3.56 -19.48 -12.38
C ARG A 43 -4.02 -18.05 -12.63
N TYR A 44 -4.27 -17.28 -11.57
CA TYR A 44 -4.78 -15.91 -11.66
C TYR A 44 -3.72 -14.86 -11.31
N ALA A 45 -2.42 -15.23 -11.38
CA ALA A 45 -1.32 -14.32 -11.08
C ALA A 45 -1.43 -13.03 -11.94
N PRO A 46 -1.36 -11.83 -11.34
CA PRO A 46 -1.53 -10.59 -12.08
C PRO A 46 -0.36 -10.29 -13.02
N VAL A 47 -0.64 -9.50 -14.07
CA VAL A 47 0.39 -8.79 -14.84
C VAL A 47 0.29 -7.32 -14.48
N LEU A 48 1.36 -6.76 -13.95
CA LEU A 48 1.43 -5.33 -13.62
C LEU A 48 1.96 -4.58 -14.84
N ARG A 49 1.11 -3.78 -15.47
CA ARG A 49 1.48 -2.92 -16.60
C ARG A 49 1.94 -1.57 -16.07
N ILE A 50 3.24 -1.49 -15.80
CA ILE A 50 3.89 -0.35 -15.14
C ILE A 50 4.19 0.73 -16.18
N ARG A 51 3.93 2.00 -15.84
CA ARG A 51 4.34 3.13 -16.69
C ARG A 51 5.86 3.18 -16.81
N ALA A 52 6.38 3.06 -18.02
CA ALA A 52 7.81 2.99 -18.24
C ALA A 52 8.49 4.32 -17.90
N GLN A 53 9.62 4.24 -17.19
CA GLN A 53 10.51 5.36 -16.90
C GLN A 53 11.75 5.25 -17.80
N GLU A 54 11.94 6.21 -18.70
CA GLU A 54 13.05 6.17 -19.68
C GLU A 54 14.38 6.71 -19.11
N GLU A 55 14.29 7.70 -18.22
CA GLU A 55 15.45 8.38 -17.64
C GLU A 55 15.39 8.33 -16.10
N PRO A 56 16.51 8.08 -15.41
CA PRO A 56 16.58 8.19 -13.96
C PRO A 56 16.08 9.55 -13.45
N CYS A 57 15.26 9.52 -12.40
CA CYS A 57 14.61 10.67 -11.79
C CYS A 57 13.69 11.43 -12.77
N GLY A 58 13.27 10.75 -13.85
CA GLY A 58 12.37 11.25 -14.87
C GLY A 58 10.94 10.77 -14.67
N PRO A 59 10.02 11.19 -15.55
CA PRO A 59 8.63 10.74 -15.51
C PRO A 59 8.53 9.24 -15.80
N GLY A 60 7.57 8.58 -15.17
CA GLY A 60 7.35 7.14 -15.21
C GLY A 60 7.35 6.56 -13.80
N GLN A 61 7.05 5.28 -13.67
CA GLN A 61 6.99 4.61 -12.38
C GLN A 61 8.35 3.95 -12.05
N PRO A 62 9.15 4.50 -11.11
CA PRO A 62 10.42 3.91 -10.73
C PRO A 62 10.28 2.77 -9.70
N TYR A 63 9.22 2.78 -8.89
CA TYR A 63 9.05 1.83 -7.79
C TYR A 63 8.34 0.57 -8.29
N LEU A 64 8.95 -0.58 -8.07
CA LEU A 64 8.35 -1.89 -8.33
C LEU A 64 7.92 -2.51 -7.00
N PRO A 65 6.96 -3.46 -6.99
CA PRO A 65 6.68 -4.25 -5.79
C PRO A 65 7.94 -4.97 -5.34
N VAL A 66 8.36 -4.78 -4.11
CA VAL A 66 9.58 -5.40 -3.57
C VAL A 66 9.23 -6.54 -2.63
N ASP A 67 10.14 -7.51 -2.52
CA ASP A 67 10.10 -8.46 -1.42
C ASP A 67 10.42 -7.73 -0.10
N ILE A 68 9.54 -7.85 0.88
CA ILE A 68 9.71 -7.35 2.24
C ILE A 68 11.05 -7.79 2.84
N ASP A 69 11.53 -8.99 2.52
CA ASP A 69 12.81 -9.48 3.03
C ASP A 69 14.03 -8.72 2.47
N THR A 70 13.86 -7.92 1.40
CA THR A 70 14.91 -6.99 0.92
C THR A 70 14.93 -5.66 1.70
N VAL A 71 13.78 -5.30 2.28
CA VAL A 71 13.60 -4.09 3.10
C VAL A 71 13.97 -4.37 4.55
N LEU A 72 13.52 -5.51 5.09
CA LEU A 72 13.91 -6.00 6.40
C LEU A 72 15.33 -6.57 6.36
N ASP A 73 15.99 -6.62 7.51
CA ASP A 73 17.43 -6.96 7.64
C ASP A 73 18.39 -6.02 6.84
N ASN A 74 17.85 -4.99 6.18
CA ASN A 74 18.62 -3.98 5.46
C ASN A 74 19.15 -2.91 6.42
N ARG A 75 20.45 -2.62 6.32
CA ARG A 75 21.15 -1.68 7.21
C ARG A 75 20.73 -0.22 7.04
N ASP A 76 20.11 0.10 5.93
CA ASP A 76 19.62 1.46 5.67
C ASP A 76 18.23 1.70 6.28
N VAL A 77 17.56 0.64 6.75
CA VAL A 77 16.25 0.73 7.39
C VAL A 77 16.41 0.79 8.91
N ALA A 78 15.79 1.79 9.53
CA ALA A 78 15.71 1.93 10.97
C ALA A 78 14.34 1.48 11.50
N LEU A 79 14.34 0.99 12.73
CA LEU A 79 13.13 0.83 13.54
C LEU A 79 13.11 1.95 14.58
N ARG A 80 12.02 2.70 14.65
CA ARG A 80 11.88 3.85 15.55
C ARG A 80 10.68 3.75 16.48
N GLY A 81 10.80 4.35 17.67
CA GLY A 81 9.80 4.35 18.74
C GLY A 81 10.26 3.61 20.00
N PRO A 82 9.40 3.45 21.03
CA PRO A 82 8.06 4.00 21.16
C PRO A 82 8.00 5.22 22.11
N TRP A 83 9.12 5.62 22.74
CA TRP A 83 9.11 6.63 23.81
C TRP A 83 9.00 8.06 23.27
N SER A 84 9.67 8.34 22.15
CA SER A 84 9.41 9.51 21.32
C SER A 84 9.04 9.06 19.91
N THR A 85 8.60 9.99 19.06
CA THR A 85 8.27 9.64 17.67
C THR A 85 9.50 9.09 16.98
N ASP A 86 10.65 9.73 17.12
CA ASP A 86 11.82 9.46 16.26
C ASP A 86 12.95 8.72 17.00
N ASP A 87 12.66 8.11 18.15
CA ASP A 87 13.66 7.42 18.97
C ASP A 87 14.20 6.20 18.22
N LEU A 88 15.51 6.09 18.04
CA LEU A 88 16.11 4.96 17.31
C LEU A 88 16.09 3.70 18.19
N ALA A 89 15.21 2.75 17.87
CA ALA A 89 15.13 1.46 18.56
C ALA A 89 16.18 0.47 18.02
N GLY A 90 16.45 0.51 16.71
CA GLY A 90 17.44 -0.34 16.05
C GLY A 90 17.59 -0.02 14.57
N ILE A 91 18.56 -0.67 13.92
CA ILE A 91 18.76 -0.67 12.46
C ILE A 91 18.71 -2.11 11.96
N ALA A 92 18.37 -2.30 10.68
CA ALA A 92 18.16 -3.62 10.08
C ALA A 92 17.23 -4.51 10.92
N PRO A 93 15.99 -4.07 11.22
CA PRO A 93 15.05 -4.94 11.91
C PRO A 93 14.74 -6.17 11.04
N SER A 94 14.82 -7.37 11.62
CA SER A 94 14.37 -8.58 10.95
C SER A 94 12.84 -8.70 11.00
N ALA A 95 12.28 -9.56 10.14
CA ALA A 95 10.85 -9.91 10.19
C ALA A 95 10.42 -10.42 11.58
N THR A 96 11.30 -11.16 12.26
CA THR A 96 11.01 -11.68 13.61
C THR A 96 11.04 -10.57 14.65
N ASP A 97 11.96 -9.60 14.55
CA ASP A 97 12.06 -8.49 15.52
C ASP A 97 10.77 -7.66 15.58
N ILE A 98 10.08 -7.52 14.44
CA ILE A 98 8.84 -6.73 14.34
C ILE A 98 7.56 -7.56 14.47
N GLY A 99 7.66 -8.89 14.37
CA GLY A 99 6.53 -9.82 14.30
C GLY A 99 5.77 -10.03 15.62
N ASP A 100 6.32 -9.63 16.76
CA ASP A 100 5.70 -9.78 18.08
C ASP A 100 4.65 -8.69 18.41
N GLY A 101 4.32 -7.83 17.44
CA GLY A 101 3.43 -6.69 17.62
C GLY A 101 4.16 -5.47 18.18
N LEU A 102 4.17 -4.37 17.43
CA LEU A 102 4.92 -3.15 17.74
C LEU A 102 4.13 -1.88 17.36
N GLY A 103 2.88 -1.77 17.79
CA GLY A 103 1.97 -0.72 17.32
C GLY A 103 2.30 0.74 17.67
N ARG A 104 3.40 1.00 18.40
CA ARG A 104 3.94 2.35 18.63
C ARG A 104 5.25 2.62 17.90
N TYR A 105 5.68 1.68 17.07
CA TYR A 105 6.90 1.76 16.28
C TYR A 105 6.57 2.02 14.81
N HIS A 106 7.59 2.39 14.07
CA HIS A 106 7.55 2.52 12.63
C HIS A 106 8.91 2.20 12.02
N LEU A 107 8.89 1.73 10.78
CA LEU A 107 10.09 1.66 9.94
C LEU A 107 10.44 3.07 9.45
N ASP A 108 11.71 3.31 9.16
CA ASP A 108 12.22 4.58 8.64
C ASP A 108 13.25 4.25 7.56
N PHE A 109 13.00 4.73 6.34
CA PHE A 109 13.76 4.41 5.13
C PHE A 109 14.81 5.50 4.84
N PRO A 110 15.81 5.23 3.98
CA PRO A 110 16.86 6.21 3.72
C PRO A 110 16.36 7.34 2.81
N GLY A 111 15.91 8.45 3.40
CA GLY A 111 15.55 9.67 2.67
C GLY A 111 14.81 10.72 3.52
N ASP A 112 14.17 11.67 2.84
CA ASP A 112 13.23 12.65 3.41
C ASP A 112 11.93 12.59 2.58
N ALA A 113 10.85 11.98 3.08
CA ALA A 113 9.64 11.78 2.26
C ALA A 113 9.01 13.10 1.81
N LEU A 114 9.24 14.19 2.54
CA LEU A 114 8.69 15.50 2.23
C LEU A 114 9.53 16.30 1.22
N ASP A 115 10.75 15.82 0.90
CA ASP A 115 11.64 16.33 -0.14
C ASP A 115 12.47 15.19 -0.74
N PRO A 116 11.82 14.20 -1.39
CA PRO A 116 12.44 12.91 -1.69
C PRO A 116 13.55 13.00 -2.74
N GLY A 117 13.59 14.09 -3.52
CA GLY A 117 14.50 14.25 -4.64
C GLY A 117 14.46 13.02 -5.55
N CYS A 118 15.56 12.27 -5.57
CA CYS A 118 15.63 10.98 -6.26
C CYS A 118 16.21 9.88 -5.34
N GLU A 119 16.19 10.10 -4.02
CA GLU A 119 16.83 9.20 -3.06
C GLU A 119 16.08 7.86 -2.97
N PHE A 120 14.76 7.90 -2.81
CA PHE A 120 13.94 6.69 -2.78
C PHE A 120 13.96 5.92 -4.10
N GLU A 121 14.01 6.59 -5.25
CA GLU A 121 14.14 5.90 -6.55
C GLU A 121 15.47 5.13 -6.62
N GLN A 122 16.58 5.78 -6.25
CA GLN A 122 17.90 5.14 -6.25
C GLN A 122 17.91 3.94 -5.32
N TRP A 123 17.38 4.10 -4.11
CA TRP A 123 17.29 3.02 -3.14
C TRP A 123 16.37 1.88 -3.62
N SER A 124 15.22 2.19 -4.23
CA SER A 124 14.34 1.17 -4.82
C SER A 124 15.02 0.35 -5.91
N ARG A 125 15.90 0.97 -6.72
CA ARG A 125 16.71 0.24 -7.70
C ARG A 125 17.73 -0.67 -7.02
N GLU A 126 18.42 -0.18 -5.99
CA GLU A 126 19.36 -0.99 -5.22
C GLU A 126 18.69 -2.23 -4.60
N LEU A 127 17.46 -2.10 -4.12
CA LEU A 127 16.68 -3.23 -3.59
C LEU A 127 16.24 -4.24 -4.67
N THR A 128 16.04 -3.78 -5.90
CA THR A 128 15.49 -4.60 -7.00
C THR A 128 16.54 -5.05 -8.01
N ASP A 129 17.79 -4.57 -7.92
CA ASP A 129 18.88 -4.94 -8.82
C ASP A 129 19.13 -6.46 -8.87
N ASP A 130 18.96 -7.15 -7.73
CA ASP A 130 19.15 -8.59 -7.57
C ASP A 130 17.86 -9.37 -7.26
N GLY A 131 16.71 -8.67 -7.15
CA GLY A 131 15.44 -9.22 -6.67
C GLY A 131 14.32 -9.14 -7.70
N ASP A 132 13.60 -10.24 -7.91
CA ASP A 132 12.39 -10.23 -8.72
C ASP A 132 11.24 -9.55 -7.95
N PRO A 133 10.37 -8.77 -8.61
CA PRO A 133 9.21 -8.19 -7.94
C PRO A 133 8.28 -9.26 -7.37
N VAL A 134 7.70 -9.01 -6.18
CA VAL A 134 6.88 -9.99 -5.46
C VAL A 134 5.43 -9.53 -5.31
N ALA A 135 4.51 -10.49 -5.44
CA ALA A 135 3.11 -10.34 -5.09
C ALA A 135 2.74 -11.38 -4.03
N TYR A 136 2.33 -10.91 -2.86
CA TYR A 136 1.92 -11.80 -1.77
C TYR A 136 0.48 -12.26 -1.96
N ALA A 137 0.31 -13.53 -2.32
CA ALA A 137 -1.00 -14.10 -2.59
C ALA A 137 -1.65 -14.70 -1.33
N ARG A 138 -2.96 -14.57 -1.19
CA ARG A 138 -3.71 -15.18 -0.09
C ARG A 138 -5.09 -15.65 -0.55
N VAL A 139 -5.47 -16.88 -0.20
CA VAL A 139 -6.81 -17.42 -0.45
C VAL A 139 -7.56 -17.57 0.86
N VAL A 140 -8.64 -16.80 1.05
CA VAL A 140 -9.29 -16.64 2.35
C VAL A 140 -10.80 -16.55 2.21
N GLY A 141 -11.54 -17.15 3.15
CA GLY A 141 -12.99 -16.95 3.27
C GLY A 141 -13.33 -15.71 4.12
N ASP A 142 -14.55 -15.21 3.98
CA ASP A 142 -15.07 -14.13 4.83
C ASP A 142 -16.06 -14.73 5.87
N PRO A 143 -15.93 -14.40 7.17
CA PRO A 143 -16.77 -14.99 8.23
C PRO A 143 -18.28 -14.89 7.97
N ASP A 144 -18.74 -13.79 7.36
CA ASP A 144 -20.17 -13.56 7.11
C ASP A 144 -20.61 -13.95 5.70
N ARG A 145 -19.69 -14.42 4.86
CA ARG A 145 -19.96 -14.93 3.50
C ARG A 145 -19.53 -16.39 3.32
N PRO A 146 -20.20 -17.32 4.03
CA PRO A 146 -19.92 -18.73 3.88
C PRO A 146 -20.19 -19.17 2.43
N GLY A 147 -19.30 -19.97 1.87
CA GLY A 147 -19.41 -20.45 0.50
C GLY A 147 -18.80 -19.51 -0.55
N GLN A 148 -18.10 -18.45 -0.12
CA GLN A 148 -17.27 -17.62 -0.98
C GLN A 148 -15.83 -17.58 -0.46
N VAL A 149 -14.88 -17.41 -1.40
CA VAL A 149 -13.47 -17.15 -1.09
C VAL A 149 -12.96 -15.96 -1.89
N ALA A 150 -12.07 -15.19 -1.29
CA ALA A 150 -11.29 -14.14 -1.92
C ALA A 150 -9.87 -14.63 -2.18
N LEU A 151 -9.38 -14.42 -3.41
CA LEU A 151 -7.97 -14.51 -3.78
C LEU A 151 -7.43 -13.09 -3.85
N GLN A 152 -6.49 -12.77 -2.96
CA GLN A 152 -5.86 -11.46 -2.83
C GLN A 152 -4.43 -11.54 -3.33
N TYR A 153 -3.95 -10.47 -3.97
CA TYR A 153 -2.53 -10.22 -4.22
C TYR A 153 -2.17 -8.88 -3.63
N TRP A 154 -1.18 -8.86 -2.74
CA TRP A 154 -0.69 -7.65 -2.08
C TRP A 154 0.68 -7.25 -2.65
N PHE A 155 0.87 -5.95 -2.83
CA PHE A 155 2.10 -5.37 -3.37
C PHE A 155 2.63 -4.35 -2.36
N PHE A 156 3.94 -4.41 -2.09
CA PHE A 156 4.61 -3.41 -1.27
C PHE A 156 5.55 -2.56 -2.12
N TYR A 157 5.34 -1.25 -2.11
CA TYR A 157 6.26 -0.28 -2.71
C TYR A 157 6.99 0.45 -1.60
N VAL A 158 8.26 0.78 -1.80
CA VAL A 158 9.06 1.42 -0.75
C VAL A 158 8.71 2.90 -0.54
N PHE A 159 8.06 3.53 -1.51
CA PHE A 159 7.73 4.95 -1.44
C PHE A 159 6.54 5.29 -2.32
N ASN A 160 5.59 6.07 -1.80
CA ASN A 160 4.51 6.69 -2.56
C ASN A 160 4.92 8.13 -2.92
N ASP A 161 5.29 8.38 -4.18
CA ASP A 161 5.64 9.73 -4.68
C ASP A 161 4.44 10.40 -5.35
N TRP A 162 3.46 10.82 -4.56
CA TRP A 162 2.24 11.44 -5.06
C TRP A 162 1.85 12.70 -4.28
N ASN A 163 0.59 13.13 -4.32
CA ASN A 163 0.18 14.34 -3.59
C ASN A 163 0.38 14.21 -2.06
N ASN A 164 0.42 12.99 -1.55
CA ASN A 164 0.51 12.64 -0.14
C ASN A 164 1.79 11.85 0.19
N ASN A 165 2.97 12.29 -0.27
CA ASN A 165 4.23 11.55 -0.09
C ASN A 165 4.37 10.83 1.25
N HIS A 166 4.65 9.54 1.20
CA HIS A 166 4.98 8.76 2.37
C HIS A 166 5.87 7.58 2.02
N GLU A 167 6.72 7.22 2.97
CA GLU A 167 7.45 5.96 2.94
C GLU A 167 6.50 4.77 3.06
N GLY A 168 6.81 3.73 2.31
CA GLY A 168 6.06 2.49 2.22
C GLY A 168 4.66 2.66 1.62
N ASP A 169 4.22 1.66 0.88
CA ASP A 169 2.89 1.66 0.31
C ASP A 169 2.38 0.23 0.13
N TRP A 170 1.15 -0.02 0.57
CA TRP A 170 0.53 -1.34 0.54
C TRP A 170 -0.74 -1.31 -0.29
N GLU A 171 -0.65 -1.87 -1.49
CA GLU A 171 -1.71 -1.96 -2.47
C GLU A 171 -2.13 -3.42 -2.70
N MET A 172 -3.29 -3.63 -3.33
CA MET A 172 -3.78 -4.98 -3.62
C MET A 172 -4.75 -5.06 -4.81
N ILE A 173 -4.85 -6.27 -5.37
CA ILE A 173 -6.01 -6.67 -6.17
C ILE A 173 -6.71 -7.90 -5.56
N GLN A 174 -8.00 -8.06 -5.81
CA GLN A 174 -8.79 -9.16 -5.25
C GLN A 174 -9.77 -9.72 -6.27
N LEU A 175 -9.84 -11.05 -6.32
CA LEU A 175 -10.83 -11.81 -7.06
C LEU A 175 -11.73 -12.55 -6.07
N VAL A 176 -13.04 -12.47 -6.23
CA VAL A 176 -14.02 -13.17 -5.39
C VAL A 176 -14.63 -14.32 -6.18
N PHE A 177 -14.70 -15.50 -5.56
CA PHE A 177 -15.27 -16.71 -6.14
C PHE A 177 -16.45 -17.19 -5.30
N ASP A 178 -17.54 -17.59 -5.96
CA ASP A 178 -18.66 -18.31 -5.35
C ASP A 178 -18.30 -19.78 -5.14
N ALA A 179 -17.33 -20.00 -4.26
CA ALA A 179 -16.79 -21.31 -3.91
C ALA A 179 -16.46 -21.40 -2.41
N PRO A 180 -16.70 -22.55 -1.76
CA PRO A 180 -16.43 -22.71 -0.33
C PRO A 180 -14.94 -22.80 0.03
N ASP A 181 -14.07 -23.08 -0.94
CA ASP A 181 -12.64 -23.28 -0.74
C ASP A 181 -11.87 -23.10 -2.07
N ALA A 182 -10.54 -23.08 -1.99
CA ALA A 182 -9.65 -22.94 -3.15
C ALA A 182 -9.82 -24.07 -4.17
N ALA A 183 -10.03 -25.31 -3.71
CA ALA A 183 -10.20 -26.46 -4.59
C ALA A 183 -11.49 -26.34 -5.43
N ALA A 184 -12.57 -25.83 -4.85
CA ALA A 184 -13.80 -25.52 -5.57
C ALA A 184 -13.64 -24.29 -6.48
N ALA A 185 -12.90 -23.27 -6.03
CA ALA A 185 -12.60 -22.07 -6.83
C ALA A 185 -11.86 -22.42 -8.13
N LEU A 186 -10.98 -23.43 -8.14
CA LEU A 186 -10.30 -23.92 -9.36
C LEU A 186 -11.24 -24.45 -10.45
N ARG A 187 -12.52 -24.70 -10.15
CA ARG A 187 -13.52 -25.20 -11.09
C ARG A 187 -14.57 -24.17 -11.46
N THR A 188 -14.43 -22.93 -10.99
CA THR A 188 -15.31 -21.82 -11.30
C THR A 188 -14.50 -20.59 -11.69
N GLU A 189 -15.17 -19.62 -12.29
CA GLU A 189 -14.62 -18.31 -12.57
C GLU A 189 -14.91 -17.36 -11.40
N PRO A 190 -14.10 -16.29 -11.22
CA PRO A 190 -14.39 -15.26 -10.23
C PRO A 190 -15.66 -14.49 -10.63
N THR A 191 -16.50 -14.18 -9.65
CA THR A 191 -17.74 -13.42 -9.82
C THR A 191 -17.49 -11.91 -9.74
N MET A 192 -16.50 -11.47 -8.97
CA MET A 192 -16.06 -10.08 -8.88
C MET A 192 -14.54 -9.97 -8.92
N ILE A 193 -14.05 -8.88 -9.49
CA ILE A 193 -12.65 -8.52 -9.55
C ILE A 193 -12.55 -7.05 -9.16
N GLY A 194 -11.67 -6.72 -8.22
CA GLY A 194 -11.53 -5.35 -7.76
C GLY A 194 -10.11 -4.98 -7.39
N TYR A 195 -9.77 -3.72 -7.66
CA TYR A 195 -8.45 -3.13 -7.55
C TYR A 195 -8.48 -2.02 -6.50
N SER A 196 -7.51 -1.99 -5.58
CA SER A 196 -7.43 -0.94 -4.57
C SER A 196 -7.07 0.40 -5.20
N GLN A 197 -7.69 1.47 -4.70
CA GLN A 197 -7.42 2.85 -5.10
C GLN A 197 -7.51 3.71 -3.86
N HIS A 198 -6.37 4.20 -3.36
CA HIS A 198 -6.34 5.07 -2.18
C HIS A 198 -7.05 4.39 -0.97
N SER A 199 -8.04 5.05 -0.36
CA SER A 199 -8.82 4.42 0.73
C SER A 199 -9.95 3.50 0.26
N GLY A 200 -10.16 3.37 -1.05
CA GLY A 200 -11.28 2.64 -1.65
C GLY A 200 -10.83 1.58 -2.65
N GLY A 201 -11.72 1.26 -3.58
CA GLY A 201 -11.44 0.36 -4.69
C GLY A 201 -12.46 0.50 -5.82
N GLU A 202 -12.09 -0.03 -6.97
CA GLU A 202 -12.97 -0.13 -8.13
C GLU A 202 -13.17 -1.61 -8.45
N GLY A 203 -14.43 -2.01 -8.61
CA GLY A 203 -14.84 -3.38 -8.83
C GLY A 203 -15.54 -3.54 -10.17
N THR A 204 -15.41 -4.73 -10.75
CA THR A 204 -16.16 -5.13 -11.92
C THR A 204 -16.44 -6.63 -11.90
N THR A 205 -17.22 -7.10 -12.87
CA THR A 205 -17.45 -8.54 -13.06
C THR A 205 -16.48 -9.09 -14.11
N ARG A 206 -16.14 -10.38 -14.04
CA ARG A 206 -15.17 -11.00 -14.96
C ARG A 206 -15.53 -10.82 -16.44
N GLY A 207 -16.83 -10.81 -16.77
CA GLY A 207 -17.34 -10.66 -18.14
C GLY A 207 -17.39 -9.21 -18.64
N SER A 208 -16.89 -8.25 -17.87
CA SER A 208 -16.84 -6.84 -18.26
C SER A 208 -15.70 -6.56 -19.23
N ASP A 209 -15.97 -5.80 -20.29
CA ASP A 209 -14.97 -5.37 -21.28
C ASP A 209 -13.95 -4.36 -20.72
N VAL A 210 -14.17 -3.85 -19.51
CA VAL A 210 -13.26 -2.89 -18.86
C VAL A 210 -12.01 -3.57 -18.30
N HIS A 211 -12.05 -4.89 -18.10
CA HIS A 211 -11.00 -5.65 -17.44
C HIS A 211 -10.21 -6.47 -18.46
N GLU A 212 -8.99 -6.03 -18.76
CA GLU A 212 -8.07 -6.77 -19.60
C GLU A 212 -7.53 -8.01 -18.86
N VAL A 213 -7.55 -9.16 -19.54
CA VAL A 213 -7.04 -10.42 -19.02
C VAL A 213 -6.15 -11.09 -20.05
N LEU A 214 -4.91 -11.34 -19.68
CA LEU A 214 -3.93 -12.05 -20.50
C LEU A 214 -4.04 -13.56 -20.28
N ASP A 215 -3.82 -14.30 -21.36
CA ASP A 215 -3.85 -15.77 -21.39
C ASP A 215 -5.14 -16.39 -20.79
N GLY A 216 -6.22 -15.62 -20.74
CA GLY A 216 -7.55 -16.02 -20.24
C GLY A 216 -7.75 -15.87 -18.73
N THR A 217 -6.69 -15.90 -17.93
CA THR A 217 -6.79 -15.91 -16.45
C THR A 217 -5.96 -14.86 -15.73
N HIS A 218 -4.98 -14.22 -16.36
CA HIS A 218 -4.08 -13.27 -15.69
C HIS A 218 -4.64 -11.84 -15.76
N PRO A 219 -5.18 -11.27 -14.66
CA PRO A 219 -5.70 -9.91 -14.65
C PRO A 219 -4.58 -8.89 -14.92
N VAL A 220 -4.80 -7.97 -15.87
CA VAL A 220 -3.86 -6.87 -16.12
C VAL A 220 -4.21 -5.71 -15.21
N VAL A 221 -3.24 -5.31 -14.40
CA VAL A 221 -3.35 -4.21 -13.45
C VAL A 221 -2.54 -3.05 -13.98
N TYR A 222 -3.08 -1.84 -13.89
CA TYR A 222 -2.37 -0.60 -14.23
C TYR A 222 -2.14 0.21 -12.95
N PRO A 223 -1.04 -0.02 -12.19
CA PRO A 223 -0.66 0.84 -11.08
C PRO A 223 -0.34 2.24 -11.58
N ALA A 224 -0.91 3.26 -10.94
CA ALA A 224 -0.64 4.64 -11.26
C ALA A 224 0.75 5.07 -10.81
N GLU A 225 1.37 5.94 -11.61
CA GLU A 225 2.66 6.56 -11.30
C GLU A 225 2.60 7.30 -9.95
N GLY A 226 3.51 6.93 -9.05
CA GLY A 226 3.71 7.54 -7.75
C GLY A 226 2.73 7.08 -6.67
N SER A 227 1.44 6.97 -6.97
CA SER A 227 0.40 6.62 -5.99
C SER A 227 0.12 5.13 -5.86
N HIS A 228 0.54 4.33 -6.84
CA HIS A 228 0.30 2.89 -6.95
C HIS A 228 -1.17 2.44 -6.92
N ALA A 229 -2.12 3.38 -6.91
CA ALA A 229 -3.54 3.09 -7.05
C ALA A 229 -3.76 2.27 -8.34
N ASN A 230 -4.52 1.19 -8.22
CA ASN A 230 -4.63 0.18 -9.26
C ASN A 230 -5.85 0.43 -10.15
N PHE A 231 -5.64 0.48 -11.46
CA PHE A 231 -6.68 0.73 -12.45
C PHE A 231 -6.82 -0.39 -13.48
N PHE A 232 -7.98 -0.45 -14.11
CA PHE A 232 -8.31 -1.45 -15.12
C PHE A 232 -7.78 -1.12 -16.53
N GLY A 233 -7.25 0.08 -16.75
CA GLY A 233 -6.79 0.50 -18.07
C GLY A 233 -5.85 1.70 -18.05
N ALA A 234 -5.27 1.98 -19.21
CA ALA A 234 -4.39 3.11 -19.43
C ALA A 234 -5.19 4.41 -19.60
N ALA A 235 -5.17 5.28 -18.60
CA ALA A 235 -5.77 6.60 -18.66
C ALA A 235 -5.13 7.57 -17.66
N LEU A 236 -5.52 8.84 -17.77
CA LEU A 236 -5.39 9.78 -16.67
C LEU A 236 -6.71 9.76 -15.90
N TYR A 237 -6.65 9.46 -14.61
CA TYR A 237 -7.81 9.32 -13.72
C TYR A 237 -7.90 10.52 -12.78
N LEU A 238 -9.11 10.99 -12.51
CA LEU A 238 -9.38 12.14 -11.66
C LEU A 238 -9.94 11.71 -10.31
N GLY A 239 -9.21 12.04 -9.26
CA GLY A 239 -9.60 11.84 -7.87
C GLY A 239 -10.13 13.12 -7.21
N ARG A 240 -11.14 12.98 -6.34
CA ARG A 240 -11.73 14.10 -5.58
C ARG A 240 -12.19 13.75 -4.17
N SER A 241 -11.80 12.60 -3.64
CA SER A 241 -12.21 12.11 -2.32
C SER A 241 -11.11 11.24 -1.71
N ALA A 242 -11.27 10.81 -0.46
CA ALA A 242 -10.35 9.81 0.10
C ALA A 242 -10.34 8.52 -0.75
N ASP A 243 -11.51 8.03 -1.17
CA ASP A 243 -11.65 6.76 -1.91
C ASP A 243 -11.16 6.80 -3.37
N THR A 244 -10.88 7.99 -3.90
CA THR A 244 -10.41 8.20 -5.28
C THR A 244 -9.07 8.93 -5.31
N GLY A 245 -8.52 9.27 -4.14
CA GLY A 245 -7.44 10.24 -4.02
C GLY A 245 -7.90 11.66 -4.37
N VAL A 246 -7.09 12.67 -4.07
CA VAL A 246 -7.33 14.06 -4.51
C VAL A 246 -6.19 14.44 -5.44
N GLY A 247 -6.46 14.52 -6.73
CA GLY A 247 -5.44 14.75 -7.74
C GLY A 247 -5.68 13.93 -8.99
N CYS A 248 -4.60 13.60 -9.68
CA CYS A 248 -4.65 12.84 -10.92
C CYS A 248 -3.68 11.66 -10.87
N ASP A 249 -4.21 10.49 -11.12
CA ASP A 249 -3.46 9.24 -11.21
C ASP A 249 -3.18 8.94 -12.68
N ASP A 250 -1.91 8.72 -13.03
CA ASP A 250 -1.47 8.51 -14.40
C ASP A 250 -1.02 7.08 -14.64
N THR A 251 -1.73 6.39 -15.54
CA THR A 251 -1.42 5.02 -15.99
C THR A 251 -1.20 4.96 -17.49
N ARG A 252 -0.99 6.11 -18.15
CA ARG A 252 -0.85 6.19 -19.60
C ARG A 252 0.47 5.58 -20.06
N GLU A 253 0.49 5.17 -21.32
CA GLU A 253 1.67 4.70 -22.04
C GLU A 253 2.86 5.69 -21.99
N PRO A 254 4.10 5.22 -22.24
CA PRO A 254 4.50 3.83 -22.52
C PRO A 254 4.49 2.93 -21.28
N HIS A 255 4.44 1.60 -21.49
CA HIS A 255 4.41 0.61 -20.40
C HIS A 255 5.47 -0.48 -20.53
N THR A 256 5.79 -1.08 -19.39
CA THR A 256 6.49 -2.35 -19.25
C THR A 256 5.60 -3.32 -18.51
N ASP A 257 5.42 -4.53 -19.05
CA ASP A 257 4.68 -5.60 -18.38
C ASP A 257 5.59 -6.34 -17.41
N LEU A 258 5.18 -6.39 -16.15
CA LEU A 258 5.85 -7.08 -15.06
C LEU A 258 5.01 -8.27 -14.59
N ARG A 259 5.64 -9.44 -14.46
CA ARG A 259 5.04 -10.64 -13.86
C ARG A 259 5.74 -10.93 -12.53
N PRO A 260 5.14 -10.56 -11.40
CA PRO A 260 5.77 -10.77 -10.10
C PRO A 260 5.81 -12.25 -9.71
N GLU A 261 6.79 -12.63 -8.89
CA GLU A 261 6.80 -13.91 -8.19
C GLU A 261 5.64 -13.97 -7.19
N ILE A 262 4.99 -15.13 -7.10
CA ILE A 262 3.85 -15.34 -6.22
C ILE A 262 4.30 -15.94 -4.89
N ALA A 263 4.33 -15.12 -3.85
CA ALA A 263 4.58 -15.55 -2.48
C ALA A 263 3.25 -15.94 -1.80
N LEU A 264 2.91 -17.22 -1.77
CA LEU A 264 1.66 -17.69 -1.18
C LEU A 264 1.71 -17.65 0.36
N MET A 265 0.85 -16.80 0.94
CA MET A 265 0.66 -16.67 2.38
C MET A 265 -0.38 -17.66 2.91
N PRO A 266 -0.07 -18.40 3.99
CA PRO A 266 -1.09 -19.15 4.73
C PRO A 266 -2.20 -18.23 5.26
N THR A 267 -3.38 -18.81 5.49
CA THR A 267 -4.55 -18.02 5.94
C THR A 267 -4.66 -17.96 7.46
N GLU A 268 -4.31 -19.06 8.13
CA GLU A 268 -4.39 -19.18 9.59
C GLU A 268 -3.25 -18.42 10.27
N ARG A 269 -3.58 -17.62 11.29
CA ARG A 269 -2.62 -16.73 11.96
C ARG A 269 -1.33 -17.39 12.43
N PRO A 270 -1.37 -18.53 13.14
CA PRO A 270 -0.14 -19.20 13.53
C PRO A 270 0.74 -19.59 12.34
N ALA A 271 0.13 -20.07 11.24
CA ALA A 271 0.85 -20.52 10.07
C ALA A 271 1.44 -19.36 9.26
N TYR A 272 0.69 -18.26 9.08
CA TYR A 272 1.24 -17.11 8.36
C TYR A 272 2.30 -16.37 9.18
N LEU A 273 2.22 -16.35 10.51
CA LEU A 273 3.28 -15.75 11.33
C LEU A 273 4.54 -16.61 11.39
N GLU A 274 4.40 -17.93 11.21
CA GLU A 274 5.55 -18.83 11.07
C GLU A 274 6.25 -18.62 9.72
N ALA A 275 5.50 -18.46 8.63
CA ALA A 275 6.04 -18.29 7.29
C ALA A 275 6.47 -16.85 6.97
N PHE A 276 5.72 -15.85 7.47
CA PHE A 276 5.90 -14.42 7.22
C PHE A 276 5.77 -13.64 8.54
N PRO A 277 6.78 -13.68 9.43
CA PRO A 277 6.68 -13.08 10.77
C PRO A 277 6.35 -11.58 10.76
N TRP A 278 6.76 -10.86 9.72
CA TRP A 278 6.49 -9.43 9.54
C TRP A 278 4.99 -9.09 9.48
N LEU A 279 4.10 -10.04 9.16
CA LEU A 279 2.64 -9.86 9.23
C LEU A 279 2.14 -9.65 10.67
N GLY A 280 2.97 -9.90 11.68
CA GLY A 280 2.67 -9.58 13.06
C GLY A 280 2.95 -8.12 13.43
N PHE A 281 3.54 -7.33 12.53
CA PHE A 281 3.86 -5.94 12.79
C PHE A 281 2.60 -5.05 12.80
N ASP A 282 2.33 -4.43 13.95
CA ASP A 282 1.21 -3.51 14.15
C ASP A 282 1.60 -2.02 13.98
N GLY A 283 2.85 -1.74 13.60
CA GLY A 283 3.39 -0.39 13.47
C GLY A 283 3.12 0.26 12.10
N ARG A 284 3.92 1.28 11.75
CA ARG A 284 3.87 1.92 10.43
C ARG A 284 5.00 1.44 9.53
N TRP A 285 4.66 1.16 8.28
CA TRP A 285 5.59 0.77 7.23
C TRP A 285 6.16 2.03 6.57
N GLY A 286 7.05 2.73 7.25
CA GLY A 286 7.61 4.01 6.80
C GLY A 286 7.49 5.10 7.86
N GLU A 287 8.22 6.20 7.63
CA GLU A 287 8.38 7.29 8.58
C GLU A 287 7.04 7.85 9.10
N ARG A 288 7.08 8.32 10.34
CA ARG A 288 5.88 8.74 11.05
C ARG A 288 5.61 10.23 10.88
N HIS A 289 4.57 10.55 10.14
CA HIS A 289 4.03 11.91 10.01
C HIS A 289 2.60 12.05 10.52
N GLU A 290 2.07 13.27 10.44
CA GLU A 290 0.65 13.52 10.63
C GLU A 290 -0.16 13.23 9.36
N ALA A 291 -1.39 12.76 9.55
CA ALA A 291 -2.39 12.58 8.50
C ALA A 291 -1.89 11.75 7.30
N PHE A 292 -1.88 12.34 6.11
CA PHE A 292 -1.73 11.65 4.83
C PHE A 292 -0.28 11.43 4.38
N TYR A 293 0.71 11.99 5.09
CA TYR A 293 2.15 11.72 4.85
C TYR A 293 2.70 10.59 5.71
N ASN A 294 1.86 9.98 6.55
CA ASN A 294 2.27 8.97 7.50
C ASN A 294 2.41 7.61 6.82
N GLY A 295 3.47 6.86 7.14
CA GLY A 295 3.62 5.49 6.67
C GLY A 295 2.36 4.64 6.90
N PRO A 296 1.96 3.80 5.94
CA PRO A 296 0.74 3.02 6.03
C PRO A 296 0.83 1.95 7.13
N ALA A 297 -0.33 1.47 7.54
CA ALA A 297 -0.42 0.23 8.30
C ALA A 297 -0.29 -0.98 7.36
N GLY A 298 0.18 -2.12 7.89
CA GLY A 298 0.34 -3.36 7.12
C GLY A 298 -1.00 -4.02 6.75
N PRO A 299 -0.97 -5.04 5.87
CA PRO A 299 -2.17 -5.78 5.44
C PRO A 299 -2.99 -6.32 6.62
N ASN A 300 -2.32 -6.89 7.63
CA ASN A 300 -2.88 -7.46 8.86
C ASN A 300 -3.83 -6.51 9.64
N MET A 301 -3.71 -5.19 9.44
CA MET A 301 -4.50 -4.17 10.12
C MET A 301 -5.66 -3.61 9.28
N LYS A 302 -5.84 -4.12 8.06
CA LYS A 302 -6.82 -3.60 7.09
C LYS A 302 -8.10 -4.44 7.11
N ARG A 303 -9.24 -3.80 6.82
CA ARG A 303 -10.53 -4.52 6.70
C ARG A 303 -10.49 -5.58 5.60
N GLN A 304 -9.78 -5.28 4.52
CA GLN A 304 -9.42 -6.20 3.44
C GLN A 304 -8.86 -7.52 3.95
N TRP A 305 -8.15 -7.54 5.08
CA TRP A 305 -7.54 -8.76 5.61
C TRP A 305 -8.52 -9.63 6.41
N THR A 306 -9.43 -9.00 7.16
CA THR A 306 -10.36 -9.67 8.09
C THR A 306 -11.73 -9.96 7.49
N GLU A 307 -12.20 -9.07 6.62
CA GLU A 307 -13.53 -9.08 5.99
C GLU A 307 -13.40 -8.75 4.48
N PRO A 308 -12.64 -9.56 3.72
CA PRO A 308 -12.28 -9.24 2.33
C PRO A 308 -13.48 -9.07 1.40
N ILE A 309 -14.53 -9.87 1.59
CA ILE A 309 -15.69 -9.88 0.69
C ILE A 309 -16.67 -8.78 1.09
N GLN A 310 -16.90 -8.57 2.39
CA GLN A 310 -17.71 -7.45 2.86
C GLN A 310 -17.10 -6.11 2.46
N TRP A 311 -15.77 -5.96 2.57
CA TRP A 311 -15.08 -4.77 2.08
C TRP A 311 -15.34 -4.54 0.59
N ALA A 312 -15.25 -5.58 -0.23
CA ALA A 312 -15.48 -5.47 -1.67
C ALA A 312 -16.88 -4.92 -1.99
N GLU A 313 -17.92 -5.48 -1.39
CA GLU A 313 -19.30 -5.13 -1.74
C GLU A 313 -19.77 -3.80 -1.16
N GLU A 314 -19.17 -3.37 -0.05
CA GLU A 314 -19.53 -2.11 0.58
C GLU A 314 -18.76 -0.92 0.01
N THR A 315 -17.56 -1.15 -0.54
CA THR A 315 -16.63 -0.06 -0.88
C THR A 315 -16.28 0.03 -2.36
N TRP A 316 -16.40 -1.05 -3.14
CA TRP A 316 -16.02 -1.00 -4.54
C TRP A 316 -17.01 -0.17 -5.35
N ARG A 317 -16.44 0.78 -6.10
CA ARG A 317 -17.16 1.58 -7.07
C ARG A 317 -17.20 0.85 -8.42
N ASP A 318 -18.22 1.12 -9.23
CA ASP A 318 -18.35 0.53 -10.57
C ASP A 318 -17.50 1.24 -11.66
N GLY A 319 -16.73 2.26 -11.29
CA GLY A 319 -15.95 3.03 -12.26
C GLY A 319 -15.18 4.21 -11.68
N SER A 320 -14.15 4.63 -12.42
CA SER A 320 -13.39 5.85 -12.18
C SER A 320 -13.54 6.89 -13.29
N VAL A 321 -13.31 8.16 -12.93
CA VAL A 321 -13.46 9.28 -13.86
C VAL A 321 -12.18 9.45 -14.66
N THR A 322 -12.24 9.20 -15.96
CA THR A 322 -11.09 9.40 -16.87
C THR A 322 -11.11 10.76 -17.53
N VAL A 323 -9.93 11.25 -17.87
CA VAL A 323 -9.75 12.51 -18.59
C VAL A 323 -9.63 12.22 -20.09
N PRO A 324 -10.55 12.71 -20.94
CA PRO A 324 -10.48 12.47 -22.38
C PRO A 324 -9.22 13.11 -23.00
N LEU A 325 -8.48 12.33 -23.79
CA LEU A 325 -7.26 12.79 -24.48
C LEU A 325 -7.54 13.72 -25.69
N SER A 326 -8.79 13.94 -26.08
CA SER A 326 -9.22 14.87 -27.15
C SER A 326 -10.52 15.59 -26.70
N SER A 327 -10.85 16.86 -26.95
CA SER A 327 -10.36 17.91 -27.86
C SER A 327 -10.99 19.29 -27.54
N ALA A 328 -10.33 20.38 -27.99
CA ALA A 328 -10.92 21.57 -28.63
C ALA A 328 -11.50 22.80 -27.87
N VAL A 329 -11.45 22.94 -26.53
CA VAL A 329 -11.86 24.22 -25.89
C VAL A 329 -10.98 24.60 -24.68
N GLY A 330 -10.11 25.60 -24.86
CA GLY A 330 -9.39 26.30 -23.78
C GLY A 330 -8.30 25.47 -23.07
N PRO A 331 -7.50 26.08 -22.17
CA PRO A 331 -6.62 25.31 -21.30
C PRO A 331 -7.48 24.27 -20.57
N ASN A 332 -7.16 22.99 -20.81
CA ASN A 332 -7.91 21.85 -20.30
C ASN A 332 -8.14 22.07 -18.79
N VAL A 333 -9.40 22.23 -18.38
CA VAL A 333 -9.79 22.44 -16.97
C VAL A 333 -9.16 21.36 -16.08
N THR A 334 -8.99 20.16 -16.62
CA THR A 334 -8.34 19.06 -15.93
C THR A 334 -6.83 19.24 -15.78
N ASN A 335 -6.09 19.66 -16.81
CA ASN A 335 -4.66 19.99 -16.62
C ASN A 335 -4.47 21.13 -15.63
N THR A 336 -5.41 22.08 -15.61
CA THR A 336 -5.43 23.16 -14.62
C THR A 336 -5.69 22.61 -13.21
N PHE A 337 -6.62 21.66 -13.06
CA PHE A 337 -6.90 20.99 -11.79
C PHE A 337 -5.71 20.16 -11.31
N CYS A 338 -5.20 19.23 -12.12
CA CYS A 338 -4.09 18.36 -11.75
C CYS A 338 -2.88 19.19 -11.35
N GLY A 339 -2.50 20.18 -12.17
CA GLY A 339 -1.38 21.07 -11.87
C GLY A 339 -1.61 21.97 -10.65
N ALA A 340 -2.85 22.41 -10.41
CA ALA A 340 -3.18 23.19 -9.21
C ALA A 340 -3.13 22.34 -7.94
N VAL A 341 -3.61 21.10 -7.98
CA VAL A 341 -3.52 20.15 -6.86
C VAL A 341 -2.06 19.82 -6.60
N GLU A 342 -1.29 19.41 -7.60
CA GLU A 342 0.14 19.13 -7.48
C GLU A 342 0.92 20.33 -6.90
N THR A 343 0.71 21.53 -7.43
CA THR A 343 1.34 22.76 -6.91
C THR A 343 0.93 23.02 -5.46
N GLY A 344 -0.35 22.83 -5.13
CA GLY A 344 -0.87 22.97 -3.78
C GLY A 344 -0.27 21.98 -2.81
N SER A 345 -0.15 20.71 -3.21
CA SER A 345 0.50 19.63 -2.46
C SER A 345 1.97 19.95 -2.21
N ASN A 346 2.70 20.37 -3.24
CA ASN A 346 4.12 20.76 -3.13
C ASN A 346 4.31 21.92 -2.15
N LEU A 347 3.44 22.94 -2.21
CA LEU A 347 3.46 24.04 -1.24
C LEU A 347 3.15 23.55 0.17
N LEU A 348 2.15 22.69 0.33
CA LEU A 348 1.77 22.15 1.63
C LEU A 348 2.91 21.31 2.23
N ARG A 349 3.54 20.43 1.45
CA ARG A 349 4.73 19.67 1.86
C ARG A 349 5.85 20.58 2.33
N ALA A 350 6.17 21.63 1.56
CA ALA A 350 7.18 22.60 1.94
C ALA A 350 6.87 23.33 3.27
N ILE A 351 5.60 23.63 3.54
CA ILE A 351 5.14 24.23 4.80
C ILE A 351 5.25 23.23 5.96
N VAL A 352 4.86 21.98 5.74
CA VAL A 352 4.92 20.92 6.77
C VAL A 352 6.37 20.62 7.14
N ARG A 353 7.24 20.47 6.15
CA ARG A 353 8.68 20.23 6.34
C ARG A 353 9.38 21.40 7.05
N ASN A 354 9.07 22.64 6.66
CA ASN A 354 9.65 23.83 7.28
C ASN A 354 8.59 24.94 7.47
N PRO A 355 7.93 25.00 8.64
CA PRO A 355 6.86 25.97 8.88
C PRO A 355 7.37 27.40 9.11
N GLY A 356 8.67 27.59 9.35
CA GLY A 356 9.26 28.88 9.73
C GLY A 356 8.94 30.04 8.76
N PRO A 357 9.21 29.89 7.44
CA PRO A 357 8.86 30.90 6.43
C PRO A 357 7.36 31.22 6.39
N ALA A 358 6.50 30.21 6.47
CA ALA A 358 5.04 30.41 6.47
C ALA A 358 4.58 31.18 7.70
N LEU A 359 5.10 30.84 8.88
CA LEU A 359 4.84 31.55 10.13
C LEU A 359 5.35 33.00 10.09
N ALA A 360 6.50 33.26 9.43
CA ALA A 360 7.01 34.61 9.25
C ALA A 360 6.08 35.47 8.36
N VAL A 361 5.61 34.91 7.24
CA VAL A 361 4.63 35.59 6.36
C VAL A 361 3.32 35.86 7.12
N LEU A 362 2.81 34.88 7.87
CA LEU A 362 1.63 35.06 8.70
C LEU A 362 1.84 36.18 9.74
N GLY A 363 3.01 36.21 10.39
CA GLY A 363 3.38 37.26 11.33
C GLY A 363 3.39 38.66 10.70
N VAL A 364 3.91 38.80 9.48
CA VAL A 364 3.88 40.07 8.73
C VAL A 364 2.46 40.47 8.38
N LEU A 365 1.61 39.54 7.92
CA LEU A 365 0.20 39.82 7.61
C LEU A 365 -0.57 40.28 8.85
N VAL A 366 -0.38 39.61 9.98
CA VAL A 366 -0.97 40.00 11.27
C VAL A 366 -0.49 41.40 11.66
N ALA A 367 0.81 41.70 11.53
CA ALA A 367 1.35 43.03 11.83
C ALA A 367 0.75 44.12 10.92
N ILE A 368 0.52 43.82 9.64
CA ILE A 368 -0.15 44.73 8.69
C ILE A 368 -1.60 44.99 9.13
N VAL A 369 -2.35 43.93 9.45
CA VAL A 369 -3.75 44.04 9.91
C VAL A 369 -3.85 44.84 11.20
N LEU A 370 -3.00 44.55 12.19
CA LEU A 370 -2.93 45.32 13.44
C LEU A 370 -2.50 46.78 13.19
N GLY A 371 -1.57 46.99 12.26
CA GLY A 371 -1.13 48.31 11.82
C GLY A 371 -2.20 49.10 11.07
N ALA A 372 -3.13 48.44 10.39
CA ALA A 372 -4.29 49.06 9.76
C ALA A 372 -5.38 49.34 10.79
N ALA A 373 -5.70 48.37 11.65
CA ALA A 373 -6.70 48.47 12.72
C ALA A 373 -6.38 49.57 13.74
N SER A 374 -5.11 49.74 14.10
CA SER A 374 -4.66 50.82 14.99
C SER A 374 -4.75 52.21 14.34
N ARG A 375 -4.81 52.29 13.01
CA ARG A 375 -4.92 53.55 12.26
C ARG A 375 -6.35 53.86 11.81
N THR A 376 -7.27 52.90 11.83
CA THR A 376 -8.69 53.14 11.58
C THR A 376 -9.35 53.76 12.82
N ARG A 377 -9.68 55.04 12.73
CA ARG A 377 -10.58 55.69 13.68
C ARG A 377 -12.01 55.26 13.39
N TRP A 378 -12.57 54.39 14.22
CA TRP A 378 -13.99 54.08 14.20
C TRP A 378 -14.75 55.33 14.66
N THR A 379 -15.31 56.08 13.72
CA THR A 379 -16.34 57.07 14.06
C THR A 379 -17.58 56.28 14.45
N GLY A 380 -17.83 56.16 15.76
CA GLY A 380 -19.09 55.59 16.25
C GLY A 380 -20.25 56.29 15.56
N ALA A 381 -21.23 55.53 15.06
CA ALA A 381 -22.42 56.07 14.43
C ALA A 381 -22.99 57.17 15.34
N GLY A 382 -22.80 58.43 14.93
CA GLY A 382 -23.21 59.58 15.69
C GLY A 382 -24.69 59.47 15.96
N ARG A 383 -25.09 59.61 17.22
CA ARG A 383 -26.49 59.69 17.63
C ARG A 383 -27.21 60.65 16.68
N CYS A 384 -28.29 60.17 16.06
CA CYS A 384 -29.16 60.98 15.21
C CYS A 384 -29.50 62.28 15.98
N PRO A 385 -29.19 63.48 15.47
CA PRO A 385 -29.51 64.70 16.17
C PRO A 385 -31.03 64.78 16.31
N SER A 386 -31.48 65.01 17.53
CA SER A 386 -32.85 65.39 17.90
C SER A 386 -33.55 66.19 16.79
N CYS A 387 -34.59 65.61 16.18
CA CYS A 387 -35.60 66.42 15.49
C CYS A 387 -36.29 67.29 16.55
N ALA A 388 -35.95 68.57 16.56
CA ALA A 388 -36.66 69.58 17.31
C ALA A 388 -38.12 69.60 16.84
N ALA A 389 -39.05 69.28 17.74
CA ALA A 389 -40.46 69.53 17.52
C ALA A 389 -40.69 71.04 17.44
N ALA A 390 -41.08 71.54 16.27
CA ALA A 390 -41.69 72.86 16.12
C ALA A 390 -43.15 72.77 16.62
N PRO A 391 -43.64 73.73 17.42
CA PRO A 391 -45.00 73.72 17.93
C PRO A 391 -45.98 74.17 16.85
N GLY A 392 -47.04 73.40 16.64
CA GLY A 392 -48.24 73.85 15.92
C GLY A 392 -48.42 73.33 14.50
N VAL A 393 -48.59 72.01 14.35
CA VAL A 393 -49.51 71.44 13.34
C VAL A 393 -50.21 70.25 14.01
N SER A 394 -51.53 70.32 14.09
CA SER A 394 -52.40 69.31 14.68
C SER A 394 -52.34 67.99 13.90
N CYS A 395 -52.32 66.86 14.62
CA CYS A 395 -52.78 65.58 14.10
C CYS A 395 -54.31 65.54 14.06
#